data_AF-A0A5B8VGS0-F1
#
_entry.id   AF-A0A5B8VGS0-F1
#
_cell.length_a   1.000
_cell.length_b   1.000
_cell.length_c   1.000
_cell.angle_alpha   90.00
_cell.angle_beta   90.00
_cell.angle_gamma   90.00
#
_symmetry.space_group_name_H-M   'P 1'
#
loop_
_entity.id
_entity.type
_entity.pdbx_description
1 polymer ?
#
loop_
_entity_poly.entity_id
_entity_poly.type
_entity_poly.pdbx_seq_one_letter_code
_entity_poly.pdbx_strand_id
1 'polypeptide(L)'
;MGVVFAAIAQLTGINIIFYYAPLIFEKTHVGGSVLFQTVLTGVVNLIFTIVAFWLIDRIGRKKLLLAGSAVMGTCMVIVGILFYTDNLDNYLVLAAIFVYIAAFACTWGAVLWVYVAEIFSNKIRGSATSFAIFGNWTANAIVSWTFPVMLSGMGAPVTFFIYGVINFLMIAFVAKYVFETKGVSLEKVESMYANL
;
A
#
# COMPACT_ATOMS: atom_id res chain seq x y z
N MET A 1 -7.62 17.12 3.26
CA MET A 1 -6.56 16.16 3.59
C MET A 1 -6.98 14.69 3.45
N GLY A 2 -8.04 14.24 4.13
CA GLY A 2 -8.42 12.81 4.13
C GLY A 2 -8.70 12.19 2.75
N VAL A 3 -9.31 12.93 1.82
CA VAL A 3 -9.52 12.49 0.44
C VAL A 3 -8.19 12.23 -0.29
N VAL A 4 -7.24 13.16 -0.18
CA VAL A 4 -5.91 13.05 -0.79
C VAL A 4 -5.12 11.88 -0.18
N PHE A 5 -5.16 11.75 1.15
CA PHE A 5 -4.53 10.64 1.85
C PHE A 5 -5.09 9.28 1.38
N ALA A 6 -6.42 9.16 1.29
CA ALA A 6 -7.07 7.93 0.87
C ALA A 6 -6.85 7.62 -0.62
N ALA A 7 -6.78 8.64 -1.48
CA ALA A 7 -6.41 8.47 -2.89
C ALA A 7 -4.95 8.00 -3.05
N ILE A 8 -4.02 8.61 -2.32
CA ILE A 8 -2.59 8.26 -2.37
C ILE A 8 -2.33 6.83 -1.88
N ALA A 9 -3.12 6.31 -0.96
CA ALA A 9 -3.00 4.91 -0.53
C ALA A 9 -3.17 3.92 -1.68
N GLN A 10 -3.94 4.24 -2.73
CA GLN A 10 -4.07 3.39 -3.92
C GLN A 10 -2.83 3.44 -4.83
N LEU A 11 -2.07 4.53 -4.78
CA LEU A 11 -0.82 4.67 -5.53
C LEU A 11 0.30 3.75 -5.01
N THR A 12 0.13 3.12 -3.84
CA THR A 12 1.02 2.04 -3.39
C THR A 12 1.16 0.94 -4.44
N GLY A 13 0.09 0.67 -5.19
CA GLY A 13 0.03 -0.38 -6.20
C GLY A 13 -0.44 -1.73 -5.65
N ILE A 14 -1.12 -1.76 -4.50
CA ILE A 14 -1.58 -3.01 -3.89
C ILE A 14 -2.60 -3.79 -4.75
N ASN A 15 -3.59 -3.12 -5.34
CA ASN A 15 -4.64 -3.81 -6.10
C ASN A 15 -4.07 -4.44 -7.36
N ILE A 16 -3.04 -3.80 -7.93
CA ILE A 16 -2.25 -4.36 -9.01
C ILE A 16 -1.60 -5.68 -8.59
N ILE A 17 -0.92 -5.71 -7.44
CA ILE A 17 -0.30 -6.94 -6.95
C ILE A 17 -1.37 -8.01 -6.72
N PHE A 18 -2.54 -7.69 -6.16
CA PHE A 18 -3.59 -8.70 -6.01
C PHE A 18 -4.17 -9.20 -7.33
N TYR A 19 -4.36 -8.34 -8.33
CA TYR A 19 -4.92 -8.73 -9.63
C TYR A 19 -3.92 -9.49 -10.50
N TYR A 20 -2.64 -9.13 -10.42
CA TYR A 20 -1.60 -9.64 -11.31
C TYR A 20 -0.61 -10.60 -10.63
N ALA A 21 -0.65 -10.79 -9.30
CA ALA A 21 0.17 -11.80 -8.63
C ALA A 21 0.01 -13.20 -9.24
N PRO A 22 -1.21 -13.70 -9.52
CA PRO A 22 -1.35 -15.00 -10.18
C PRO A 22 -0.65 -15.08 -11.54
N LEU A 23 -0.71 -13.99 -12.33
CA LEU A 23 -0.03 -13.90 -13.61
C LEU A 23 1.50 -13.84 -13.47
N ILE A 24 2.00 -13.17 -12.43
CA ILE A 24 3.44 -13.16 -12.10
C ILE A 24 3.87 -14.57 -11.67
N PHE A 25 3.09 -15.21 -10.81
CA PHE A 25 3.34 -16.56 -10.32
C PHE A 25 3.29 -17.62 -11.42
N GLU A 26 2.44 -17.45 -12.43
CA GLU A 26 2.42 -18.32 -13.61
C GLU A 26 3.71 -18.19 -14.44
N LYS A 27 4.30 -16.99 -14.47
CA LYS A 27 5.58 -16.74 -15.14
C LYS A 27 6.79 -17.18 -14.34
N THR A 28 6.66 -17.31 -13.02
CA THR A 28 7.72 -17.85 -12.17
C THR A 28 7.61 -19.37 -12.15
N HIS A 29 8.62 -20.12 -12.61
CA HIS A 29 8.55 -21.59 -12.59
C HIS A 29 8.87 -22.21 -11.21
N VAL A 30 8.68 -21.43 -10.14
CA VAL A 30 9.04 -21.77 -8.75
C VAL A 30 7.86 -21.59 -7.80
N GLY A 31 7.88 -22.31 -6.67
CA GLY A 31 6.91 -22.12 -5.57
C GLY A 31 5.63 -22.96 -5.64
N GLY A 32 5.58 -23.99 -6.49
CA GLY A 32 4.44 -24.91 -6.59
C GLY A 32 3.32 -24.36 -7.50
N SER A 33 2.07 -24.77 -7.26
CA SER A 33 0.96 -24.32 -8.10
C SER A 33 0.62 -22.84 -7.87
N VAL A 34 0.22 -22.15 -8.94
CA VAL A 34 -0.25 -20.74 -8.86
C VAL A 34 -1.39 -20.58 -7.85
N LEU A 35 -2.28 -21.59 -7.76
CA LEU A 35 -3.35 -21.62 -6.76
C LEU A 35 -2.79 -21.62 -5.33
N PHE A 36 -1.80 -22.45 -5.04
CA PHE A 36 -1.18 -22.51 -3.70
C PHE A 36 -0.54 -21.17 -3.33
N GLN A 37 0.18 -20.53 -4.25
CA GLN A 37 0.82 -19.23 -4.03
C GLN A 37 -0.20 -18.10 -3.84
N THR A 38 -1.33 -18.17 -4.56
CA THR A 38 -2.43 -17.21 -4.42
C THR A 38 -3.15 -17.38 -3.08
N VAL A 39 -3.37 -18.62 -2.63
CA VAL A 39 -3.92 -18.89 -1.29
C VAL A 39 -2.95 -18.37 -0.22
N LEU A 40 -1.65 -18.62 -0.38
CA LEU A 40 -0.63 -18.15 0.55
C LEU A 40 -0.58 -16.62 0.63
N THR A 41 -0.75 -15.92 -0.50
CA THR A 41 -0.90 -14.46 -0.55
C THR A 41 -2.04 -13.99 0.36
N GLY A 42 -3.21 -14.64 0.28
CA GLY A 42 -4.35 -14.33 1.14
C GLY A 42 -4.07 -14.59 2.63
N VAL A 43 -3.40 -15.70 2.95
CA VAL A 43 -3.00 -16.05 4.32
C VAL A 43 -2.01 -15.03 4.89
N VAL A 44 -0.99 -14.63 4.13
CA VAL A 44 -0.02 -13.60 4.53
C VAL A 44 -0.75 -12.29 4.80
N ASN A 45 -1.64 -11.86 3.90
CA ASN A 45 -2.42 -10.64 4.09
C ASN A 45 -3.24 -10.69 5.38
N LEU A 46 -3.93 -11.81 5.64
CA LEU A 46 -4.74 -11.98 6.85
C LEU A 46 -3.89 -11.92 8.12
N ILE A 47 -2.79 -12.69 8.18
CA ILE A 47 -1.89 -12.74 9.35
C ILE A 47 -1.34 -11.34 9.65
N PHE A 48 -0.81 -10.65 8.64
CA PHE A 48 -0.20 -9.34 8.85
C PHE A 48 -1.22 -8.24 9.12
N THR A 49 -2.46 -8.38 8.66
CA THR A 49 -3.57 -7.50 9.08
C THR A 49 -3.88 -7.67 10.57
N ILE A 50 -3.88 -8.90 11.09
CA ILE A 50 -4.06 -9.15 12.54
C ILE A 50 -2.90 -8.54 13.34
N VAL A 51 -1.66 -8.73 12.86
CA VAL A 51 -0.47 -8.11 13.46
C VAL A 51 -0.56 -6.58 13.45
N ALA A 52 -1.20 -5.99 12.44
CA ALA A 52 -1.40 -4.55 12.33
C ALA A 52 -2.11 -3.97 13.55
N PHE A 53 -3.12 -4.66 14.10
CA PHE A 53 -3.85 -4.18 15.29
C PHE A 53 -2.92 -3.94 16.48
N TRP A 54 -1.96 -4.84 16.70
CA TRP A 54 -0.96 -4.70 17.76
C TRP A 54 0.08 -3.61 17.45
N LEU A 55 0.51 -3.52 16.19
CA LEU A 55 1.53 -2.56 15.78
C LEU A 55 1.03 -1.11 15.79
N ILE A 56 -0.20 -0.88 15.36
CA ILE A 56 -0.81 0.45 15.25
C ILE A 56 -0.80 1.16 16.61
N ASP A 57 -1.18 0.45 17.67
CA ASP A 57 -1.22 1.03 19.01
C ASP A 57 0.14 1.04 19.71
N ARG A 58 1.09 0.20 19.31
CA ARG A 58 2.44 0.20 19.91
C ARG A 58 3.38 1.21 19.26
N ILE A 59 3.45 1.25 17.93
CA ILE A 59 4.41 2.06 17.16
C ILE A 59 3.85 3.44 16.80
N GLY A 60 2.55 3.52 16.49
CA GLY A 60 1.91 4.73 15.97
C GLY A 60 1.73 4.70 14.44
N ARG A 61 0.80 5.52 13.96
CA ARG A 61 0.31 5.49 12.57
C ARG A 61 1.35 6.06 11.60
N LYS A 62 1.97 7.19 11.94
CA LYS A 62 2.93 7.87 11.05
C LYS A 62 4.16 7.01 10.78
N LYS A 63 4.73 6.44 11.84
CA LYS A 63 5.94 5.60 11.75
C LYS A 63 5.69 4.33 10.93
N LEU A 64 4.52 3.69 11.09
CA LEU A 64 4.14 2.54 10.28
C LEU A 64 4.02 2.89 8.79
N LEU A 65 3.38 4.01 8.46
CA LEU A 65 3.25 4.46 7.06
C LEU A 65 4.63 4.74 6.43
N LEU A 66 5.56 5.35 7.17
CA LEU A 66 6.94 5.58 6.70
C LEU A 66 7.68 4.27 6.43
N ALA A 67 7.67 3.36 7.41
CA ALA A 67 8.33 2.06 7.31
C ALA A 67 7.74 1.20 6.19
N GLY A 68 6.40 1.14 6.10
CA GLY A 68 5.69 0.40 5.07
C GLY A 68 6.01 0.89 3.67
N SER A 69 6.01 2.21 3.47
CA SER A 69 6.35 2.81 2.17
C SER A 69 7.79 2.47 1.74
N ALA A 70 8.74 2.47 2.68
CA ALA A 70 10.13 2.10 2.39
C ALA A 70 10.28 0.62 2.00
N VAL A 71 9.62 -0.29 2.73
CA VAL A 71 9.66 -1.72 2.44
C VAL A 71 8.98 -2.02 1.12
N MET A 72 7.78 -1.47 0.89
CA MET A 72 7.03 -1.66 -0.35
C MET A 72 7.78 -1.11 -1.57
N GLY A 73 8.36 0.09 -1.45
CA GLY A 73 9.19 0.69 -2.50
C GLY A 73 10.40 -0.18 -2.85
N THR A 74 11.08 -0.72 -1.83
CA THR A 74 12.21 -1.63 -2.02
C THR A 74 11.79 -2.93 -2.71
N CYS A 75 10.67 -3.52 -2.30
CA CYS A 75 10.16 -4.75 -2.92
C CYS A 75 9.80 -4.52 -4.40
N MET A 76 9.15 -3.40 -4.72
CA MET A 76 8.81 -3.04 -6.11
C MET A 76 10.06 -2.85 -6.98
N VAL A 77 11.12 -2.25 -6.44
CA VAL A 77 12.41 -2.13 -7.15
C VAL A 77 13.05 -3.51 -7.35
N ILE A 78 13.04 -4.38 -6.34
CA ILE A 78 13.57 -5.75 -6.48
C ILE A 78 12.83 -6.52 -7.57
N VAL A 79 11.48 -6.48 -7.56
CA VAL A 79 10.66 -7.12 -8.59
C VAL A 79 10.98 -6.52 -9.96
N GLY A 80 11.08 -5.20 -10.08
CA GLY A 80 11.49 -4.53 -11.32
C GLY A 80 12.84 -5.00 -11.86
N ILE A 81 13.86 -5.15 -11.00
CA ILE A 81 15.19 -5.67 -11.38
C ILE A 81 15.10 -7.12 -11.85
N LEU A 82 14.34 -7.96 -11.17
CA LEU A 82 14.19 -9.38 -11.53
C LEU A 82 13.50 -9.54 -12.88
N PHE A 83 12.47 -8.73 -13.16
CA PHE A 83 11.84 -8.67 -14.48
C PHE A 83 12.77 -8.08 -15.55
N TYR A 84 13.64 -7.12 -15.21
CA TYR A 84 14.59 -6.54 -16.16
C TYR A 84 15.69 -7.52 -16.57
N THR A 85 16.14 -8.34 -15.62
CA THR A 85 17.23 -9.31 -15.80
C THR A 85 16.75 -10.70 -16.23
N ASP A 86 15.44 -10.86 -16.45
CA ASP A 86 14.78 -12.13 -16.79
C ASP A 86 15.02 -13.28 -15.79
N ASN A 87 15.32 -12.94 -14.53
CA ASN A 87 15.58 -13.89 -13.45
C ASN A 87 14.30 -14.26 -12.69
N LEU A 88 13.25 -14.62 -13.43
CA LEU A 88 11.92 -14.89 -12.86
C LEU A 88 11.81 -16.24 -12.14
N ASP A 89 12.73 -17.18 -12.41
CA ASP A 89 12.82 -18.45 -11.69
C ASP A 89 13.48 -18.31 -10.30
N ASN A 90 13.74 -17.09 -9.87
CA ASN A 90 14.29 -16.82 -8.55
C ASN A 90 13.16 -16.74 -7.50
N TYR A 91 13.25 -17.56 -6.45
CA TYR A 91 12.37 -17.47 -5.27
C TYR A 91 12.28 -16.07 -4.65
N LEU A 92 13.26 -15.20 -4.94
CA LEU A 92 13.25 -13.81 -4.55
C LEU A 92 12.04 -13.03 -5.11
N VAL A 93 11.48 -13.39 -6.27
CA VAL A 93 10.24 -12.77 -6.80
C VAL A 93 9.08 -13.01 -5.84
N LEU A 94 8.87 -14.27 -5.44
CA LEU A 94 7.80 -14.65 -4.51
C LEU A 94 8.03 -14.02 -3.13
N ALA A 95 9.26 -14.07 -2.63
CA ALA A 95 9.62 -13.46 -1.36
C ALA A 95 9.35 -11.95 -1.36
N ALA A 96 9.72 -11.23 -2.42
CA ALA A 96 9.47 -9.79 -2.55
C ALA A 96 7.97 -9.47 -2.60
N ILE A 97 7.17 -10.27 -3.31
CA ILE A 97 5.71 -10.11 -3.36
C ILE A 97 5.08 -10.37 -1.99
N PHE A 98 5.45 -11.43 -1.29
CA PHE A 98 4.91 -11.71 0.04
C PHE A 98 5.34 -10.67 1.08
N VAL A 99 6.59 -10.20 1.04
CA VAL A 99 7.05 -9.11 1.91
C VAL A 99 6.32 -7.81 1.59
N TYR A 100 6.09 -7.51 0.30
CA TYR A 100 5.29 -6.36 -0.11
C TYR A 100 3.86 -6.43 0.45
N ILE A 101 3.18 -7.57 0.31
CA ILE A 101 1.82 -7.77 0.82
C ILE A 101 1.79 -7.67 2.36
N ALA A 102 2.74 -8.32 3.03
CA ALA A 102 2.86 -8.26 4.48
C ALA A 102 3.07 -6.83 4.97
N ALA A 103 3.96 -6.07 4.32
CA ALA A 103 4.22 -4.68 4.63
C ALA A 103 2.99 -3.81 4.38
N PHE A 104 2.28 -4.01 3.25
CA PHE A 104 1.04 -3.29 2.98
C PHE A 104 0.00 -3.57 4.07
N ALA A 105 -0.28 -4.85 4.36
CA ALA A 105 -1.29 -5.28 5.30
C ALA A 105 -1.09 -4.71 6.71
N CYS A 106 0.16 -4.70 7.20
CA CYS A 106 0.49 -4.17 8.52
C CYS A 106 0.69 -2.65 8.57
N THR A 107 0.68 -1.96 7.43
CA THR A 107 0.86 -0.50 7.35
C THR A 107 -0.30 0.16 6.62
N TRP A 108 -0.17 0.53 5.35
CA TRP A 108 -1.18 1.27 4.59
C TRP A 108 -2.54 0.59 4.56
N GLY A 109 -2.61 -0.75 4.51
CA GLY A 109 -3.85 -1.51 4.50
C GLY A 109 -4.71 -1.25 5.74
N ALA A 110 -4.13 -1.43 6.93
CA ALA A 110 -4.85 -1.21 8.19
C ALA A 110 -4.87 0.26 8.61
N VAL A 111 -3.74 0.97 8.49
CA VAL A 111 -3.60 2.36 8.94
C VAL A 111 -4.49 3.29 8.12
N LEU A 112 -4.72 3.05 6.83
CA LEU A 112 -5.62 3.90 6.02
C LEU A 112 -6.97 4.11 6.69
N TRP A 113 -7.62 3.01 7.08
CA TRP A 113 -8.97 3.02 7.63
C TRP A 113 -9.02 3.62 9.03
N VAL A 114 -8.03 3.29 9.86
CA VAL A 114 -7.90 3.85 11.22
C VAL A 114 -7.63 5.35 11.14
N TYR A 115 -6.69 5.76 10.30
CA TYR A 115 -6.28 7.15 10.18
C TYR A 115 -7.40 8.04 9.66
N VAL A 116 -8.13 7.59 8.63
CA VAL A 116 -9.28 8.33 8.09
C VAL A 116 -10.36 8.54 9.17
N ALA A 117 -10.59 7.57 10.05
CA ALA A 117 -11.53 7.72 11.15
C ALA A 117 -11.05 8.69 12.25
N GLU A 118 -9.73 8.76 12.48
CA GLU A 118 -9.08 9.58 13.51
C GLU A 118 -8.87 11.05 13.11
N ILE A 119 -8.72 11.36 11.81
CA ILE A 119 -8.49 12.73 11.34
C ILE A 119 -9.76 13.59 11.28
N PHE A 120 -10.93 12.99 11.30
CA PHE A 120 -12.20 13.72 11.19
C PHE A 120 -12.90 13.85 12.54
N SER A 121 -13.38 15.06 12.82
CA SER A 121 -14.15 15.35 14.03
C SER A 121 -15.50 14.63 14.02
N ASN A 122 -16.05 14.33 15.20
CA ASN A 122 -17.31 13.60 15.34
C ASN A 122 -18.48 14.25 14.57
N LYS A 123 -18.46 15.59 14.39
CA LYS A 123 -19.52 16.35 13.74
C LYS A 123 -19.64 16.07 12.24
N ILE A 124 -18.51 15.90 11.55
CA ILE A 124 -18.47 15.75 10.08
C ILE A 124 -17.95 14.37 9.63
N ARG A 125 -17.59 13.48 10.57
CA ARG A 125 -16.94 12.20 10.28
C ARG A 125 -17.68 11.40 9.22
N GLY A 126 -19.01 11.29 9.31
CA GLY A 126 -19.80 10.52 8.34
C GLY A 126 -19.56 11.00 6.91
N SER A 127 -19.87 12.27 6.63
CA SER A 127 -19.71 12.85 5.30
C SER A 127 -18.26 12.90 4.84
N ALA A 128 -17.33 13.28 5.72
CA ALA A 128 -15.91 13.40 5.38
C ALA A 128 -15.28 12.04 5.05
N THR A 129 -15.65 10.98 5.79
CA THR A 129 -15.26 9.60 5.48
C THR A 129 -15.85 9.14 4.14
N SER A 130 -17.10 9.47 3.83
CA SER A 130 -17.67 9.14 2.51
C SER A 130 -16.90 9.79 1.36
N PHE A 131 -16.49 11.05 1.48
CA PHE A 131 -15.62 11.70 0.49
C PHE A 131 -14.23 11.06 0.41
N ALA A 132 -13.66 10.64 1.54
CA ALA A 132 -12.37 9.95 1.54
C ALA A 132 -12.46 8.59 0.83
N ILE A 133 -13.54 7.83 1.09
CA ILE A 133 -13.84 6.56 0.41
C ILE A 133 -14.05 6.79 -1.09
N PHE A 134 -14.81 7.81 -1.46
CA PHE A 134 -15.00 8.18 -2.87
C PHE A 134 -13.67 8.46 -3.57
N GLY A 135 -12.80 9.27 -2.94
CA GLY A 135 -11.44 9.54 -3.45
C GLY A 135 -10.58 8.28 -3.55
N ASN A 136 -10.67 7.38 -2.56
CA ASN A 136 -9.99 6.10 -2.59
C ASN A 136 -10.43 5.23 -3.77
N TRP A 137 -11.73 5.02 -3.95
CA TRP A 137 -12.24 4.20 -5.06
C TRP A 137 -12.00 4.84 -6.44
N THR A 138 -12.05 6.17 -6.52
CA THR A 138 -11.72 6.90 -7.76
C THR A 138 -10.25 6.69 -8.13
N ALA A 139 -9.33 6.85 -7.16
CA ALA A 139 -7.92 6.59 -7.38
C ALA A 139 -7.67 5.12 -7.72
N ASN A 140 -8.38 4.19 -7.09
CA ASN A 140 -8.30 2.77 -7.40
C ASN A 140 -8.70 2.49 -8.86
N ALA A 141 -9.82 3.07 -9.32
CA ALA A 141 -10.29 2.90 -10.70
C ALA A 141 -9.26 3.42 -11.71
N ILE A 142 -8.68 4.59 -11.44
CA ILE A 142 -7.63 5.17 -12.28
C ILE A 142 -6.40 4.24 -12.32
N VAL A 143 -5.87 3.86 -11.16
CA VAL A 143 -4.67 3.00 -11.06
C VAL A 143 -4.89 1.64 -11.71
N SER A 144 -6.06 1.02 -11.48
CA SER A 144 -6.42 -0.28 -12.04
C SER A 144 -6.58 -0.24 -13.55
N TRP A 145 -7.01 0.89 -14.12
CA TRP A 145 -7.04 1.08 -15.57
C TRP A 145 -5.63 1.35 -16.12
N THR A 146 -4.90 2.29 -15.51
CA THR A 146 -3.60 2.74 -16.05
C THR A 146 -2.54 1.64 -15.99
N PHE A 147 -2.62 0.74 -15.01
CA PHE A 147 -1.62 -0.31 -14.85
C PHE A 147 -1.46 -1.24 -16.06
N PRO A 148 -2.51 -1.91 -16.59
CA PRO A 148 -2.35 -2.75 -17.78
C PRO A 148 -1.88 -1.96 -19.01
N VAL A 149 -2.20 -0.67 -19.11
CA VAL A 149 -1.69 0.21 -20.18
C VAL A 149 -0.18 0.43 -20.02
N MET A 150 0.28 0.71 -18.80
CA MET A 150 1.71 0.81 -18.49
C MET A 150 2.44 -0.51 -18.73
N LEU A 151 1.85 -1.63 -18.28
CA LEU A 151 2.43 -2.96 -18.40
C LEU A 151 2.59 -3.39 -19.86
N SER A 152 1.60 -3.12 -20.70
CA SER A 152 1.65 -3.45 -22.13
C SER A 152 2.49 -2.46 -22.95
N GLY A 153 2.49 -1.17 -22.61
CA GLY A 153 3.21 -0.13 -23.35
C GLY A 153 4.69 0.02 -22.97
N MET A 154 5.02 -0.05 -21.67
CA MET A 154 6.38 0.19 -21.15
C MET A 154 7.05 -1.07 -20.60
N GLY A 155 6.31 -2.18 -20.46
CA GLY A 155 6.80 -3.43 -19.91
C GLY A 155 6.75 -3.49 -18.38
N ALA A 156 6.89 -4.72 -17.86
CA ALA A 156 6.87 -5.01 -16.43
C ALA A 156 7.96 -4.28 -15.64
N PRO A 157 9.24 -4.25 -16.06
CA PRO A 157 10.31 -3.65 -15.26
C PRO A 157 10.07 -2.16 -14.98
N VAL A 158 9.79 -1.38 -16.03
CA VAL A 158 9.57 0.07 -15.93
C VAL A 158 8.34 0.36 -15.09
N THR A 159 7.28 -0.42 -15.26
CA THR A 159 6.06 -0.27 -14.46
C THR A 159 6.35 -0.46 -12.97
N PHE A 160 7.02 -1.55 -12.57
CA PHE A 160 7.36 -1.78 -11.16
C PHE A 160 8.32 -0.74 -10.60
N PHE A 161 9.29 -0.24 -11.38
CA PHE A 161 10.15 0.86 -10.95
C PHE A 161 9.37 2.15 -10.68
N ILE A 162 8.39 2.47 -11.52
CA ILE A 162 7.53 3.64 -11.30
C ILE A 162 6.78 3.51 -9.97
N TYR A 163 6.17 2.35 -9.68
CA TYR A 163 5.52 2.13 -8.38
C TYR A 163 6.52 2.14 -7.21
N GLY A 164 7.75 1.65 -7.41
CA GLY A 164 8.82 1.77 -6.43
C GLY A 164 9.14 3.22 -6.08
N VAL A 165 9.35 4.07 -7.09
CA VAL A 165 9.58 5.51 -6.93
C VAL A 165 8.40 6.18 -6.26
N ILE A 166 7.17 5.88 -6.67
CA ILE A 166 5.95 6.40 -6.05
C ILE A 166 5.92 6.07 -4.56
N ASN A 167 6.20 4.82 -4.18
CA ASN A 167 6.27 4.42 -2.76
C ASN A 167 7.35 5.19 -1.98
N PHE A 168 8.51 5.48 -2.58
CA PHE A 168 9.50 6.35 -1.94
C PHE A 168 9.03 7.81 -1.82
N LEU A 169 8.34 8.35 -2.83
CA LEU A 169 7.74 9.69 -2.76
C LEU A 169 6.63 9.77 -1.69
N MET A 170 5.93 8.66 -1.45
CA MET A 170 4.95 8.57 -0.35
C MET A 170 5.60 8.76 1.02
N ILE A 171 6.88 8.41 1.20
CA ILE A 171 7.62 8.70 2.45
C ILE A 171 7.68 10.21 2.67
N ALA A 172 8.01 11.00 1.65
CA ALA A 172 8.07 12.45 1.74
C ALA A 172 6.68 13.05 2.05
N PHE A 173 5.63 12.52 1.41
CA PHE A 173 4.25 12.90 1.69
C PHE A 173 3.86 12.62 3.14
N VAL A 174 4.13 11.41 3.65
CA VAL A 174 3.82 11.03 5.03
C VAL A 174 4.65 11.85 6.02
N ALA A 175 5.93 12.08 5.73
CA ALA A 175 6.80 12.87 6.61
C ALA A 175 6.27 14.30 6.79
N LYS A 176 5.79 14.92 5.70
CA LYS A 176 5.36 16.33 5.69
C LYS A 176 3.90 16.54 6.10
N TYR A 177 2.97 15.72 5.61
CA TYR A 177 1.53 15.99 5.70
C TYR A 177 0.77 15.07 6.66
N VAL A 178 1.38 14.00 7.15
CA VAL A 178 0.74 13.06 8.08
C VAL A 178 1.24 13.34 9.49
N PHE A 179 0.30 13.59 10.40
CA PHE A 179 0.55 13.72 11.84
C PHE A 179 0.32 12.40 12.57
N GLU A 180 1.02 12.22 13.69
CA GLU A 180 0.76 11.08 14.57
C GLU A 180 -0.55 11.31 15.35
N THR A 181 -1.43 10.31 15.30
CA THR A 181 -2.76 10.35 15.94
C THR A 181 -2.85 9.44 17.16
N LYS A 182 -1.85 8.56 17.38
CA LYS A 182 -1.81 7.67 18.54
C LYS A 182 -1.88 8.46 19.86
N GLY A 183 -2.93 8.20 20.65
CA GLY A 183 -3.12 8.80 21.97
C GLY A 183 -3.44 10.30 21.95
N VAL A 184 -3.81 10.85 20.79
CA VAL A 184 -4.17 12.25 20.62
C VAL A 184 -5.70 12.35 20.54
N SER A 185 -6.29 13.31 21.25
CA SER A 185 -7.74 13.55 21.15
C SER A 185 -8.11 14.10 19.77
N LEU A 186 -9.32 13.80 19.31
CA LEU A 186 -9.81 14.19 17.98
C LEU A 186 -9.77 15.71 17.76
N GLU A 187 -10.10 16.48 18.79
CA GLU A 187 -10.08 17.94 18.76
C GLU A 187 -8.66 18.49 18.55
N LYS A 188 -7.66 17.81 19.11
CA LYS A 188 -6.25 18.17 18.93
C LYS A 188 -5.75 17.78 17.55
N VAL A 189 -6.21 16.67 16.98
CA VAL A 189 -5.91 16.31 15.58
C VAL A 189 -6.49 17.35 14.63
N GLU A 190 -7.72 17.81 14.87
CA GLU A 190 -8.36 18.86 14.08
C GLU A 190 -7.56 20.17 14.11
N SER A 191 -7.10 20.60 15.29
CA SER A 191 -6.27 21.81 15.40
C SER A 191 -4.89 21.67 14.75
N MET A 192 -4.30 20.48 14.73
CA MET A 192 -3.04 20.23 14.01
C MET A 192 -3.21 20.44 12.50
N TYR A 193 -4.33 20.01 11.93
CA TYR A 193 -4.61 20.17 10.50
C TYR A 193 -5.15 21.55 10.12
N ALA A 194 -5.76 22.28 11.05
CA ALA A 194 -6.18 23.67 10.83
C ALA A 194 -5.00 24.66 10.72
N ASN A 195 -3.85 24.30 11.29
CA ASN A 195 -2.64 25.15 11.32
C ASN A 195 -1.57 24.74 10.28
N LEU A 196 -1.93 23.89 9.33
CA LEU A 196 -1.04 23.37 8.28
C LEU A 196 -1.17 24.17 6.97
#